data_AF-A0A8J6AH15-F1
#
_entry.id   AF-A0A8J6AH15-F1
#
_cell.length_a   1.000
_cell.length_b   1.000
_cell.length_c   1.000
_cell.angle_alpha   90.00
_cell.angle_beta   90.00
_cell.angle_gamma   90.00
#
_symmetry.space_group_name_H-M   'P 1'
#
loop_
_entity.id
_entity.type
_entity.pdbx_description
1 polymer ?
#
loop_
_entity_poly.entity_id
_entity_poly.type
_entity_poly.pdbx_seq_one_letter_code
_entity_poly.pdbx_strand_id
1 'polypeptide(L)'
;SAGVAVAPQPIPWTKKPDFVTRGGRGTAGNESRARSRRRAARRRVGAHAPGRAGTIRSHALGPRPGALSPFRFRRLSSRCMCGNNMSAPLPAIVPAARKATAAVIFLHGLGDTGHGWAEAFAGIRSSHIKYICPHAPVMPVTLNMNMAMPSWFDIIGLSPDSQEDEPGIKQAAENLKALIDQEVKNGIPSNRIIVGGFSQGGALSLYTALTTQQKLAGVTALSCWLPLRSSFTQSPISGINRDISILQCHGDCDPLVPLMFGALTVEKLKTLVDPANITFKTYEGMMHSSCH
;
A
#
# COMPACT_ATOMS: atom_id res chain seq x y z
N SER A 1 47.56 18.86 -4.66
CA SER A 1 47.43 17.40 -4.76
C SER A 1 46.17 16.99 -4.03
N ALA A 2 45.08 16.77 -4.77
CA ALA A 2 43.78 16.40 -4.24
C ALA A 2 43.73 14.88 -3.98
N GLY A 3 43.41 14.48 -2.75
CA GLY A 3 43.14 13.08 -2.41
C GLY A 3 41.70 12.73 -2.74
N VAL A 4 41.51 11.84 -3.71
CA VAL A 4 40.21 11.29 -4.11
C VAL A 4 39.84 10.17 -3.13
N ALA A 5 38.75 10.35 -2.40
CA ALA A 5 38.15 9.30 -1.59
C ALA A 5 37.35 8.34 -2.49
N VAL A 6 37.73 7.08 -2.49
CA VAL A 6 37.10 5.99 -3.25
C VAL A 6 35.88 5.49 -2.48
N ALA A 7 34.70 5.52 -3.11
CA ALA A 7 33.48 4.93 -2.57
C ALA A 7 33.53 3.38 -2.62
N PRO A 8 32.98 2.67 -1.62
CA PRO A 8 33.01 1.21 -1.59
C PRO A 8 32.03 0.61 -2.61
N GLN A 9 32.51 -0.36 -3.38
CA GLN A 9 31.74 -1.13 -4.36
C GLN A 9 30.81 -2.15 -3.67
N PRO A 10 29.62 -2.46 -4.24
CA PRO A 10 28.73 -3.47 -3.69
C PRO A 10 29.27 -4.90 -3.87
N ILE A 11 29.13 -5.71 -2.82
CA ILE A 11 29.60 -7.11 -2.75
C ILE A 11 28.63 -8.01 -3.54
N PRO A 12 29.11 -8.86 -4.48
CA PRO A 12 28.25 -9.81 -5.19
C PRO A 12 27.94 -11.05 -4.34
N TRP A 13 26.65 -11.34 -4.14
CA TRP A 13 26.17 -12.52 -3.44
C TRP A 13 25.87 -13.65 -4.43
N THR A 14 26.69 -14.72 -4.43
CA THR A 14 26.36 -15.96 -5.14
C THR A 14 26.64 -17.17 -4.24
N LYS A 15 25.61 -17.97 -3.96
CA LYS A 15 25.66 -19.43 -3.80
C LYS A 15 24.23 -19.99 -3.77
N LYS A 16 23.82 -20.67 -4.85
CA LYS A 16 22.60 -21.51 -4.90
C LYS A 16 22.91 -22.91 -4.33
N PRO A 17 21.97 -23.57 -3.66
CA PRO A 17 21.97 -25.03 -3.55
C PRO A 17 21.01 -25.67 -4.58
N ASP A 18 21.47 -26.79 -5.14
CA ASP A 18 20.77 -27.61 -6.13
C ASP A 18 19.53 -28.31 -5.56
N PHE A 19 18.43 -28.33 -6.32
CA PHE A 19 17.29 -29.21 -6.06
C PHE A 19 17.04 -30.13 -7.26
N VAL A 20 17.21 -31.43 -6.98
CA VAL A 20 16.97 -32.56 -7.87
C VAL A 20 15.46 -32.76 -8.04
N THR A 21 14.98 -32.76 -9.29
CA THR A 21 13.62 -33.15 -9.66
C THR A 21 13.53 -34.66 -9.88
N ARG A 22 12.61 -35.33 -9.19
CA ARG A 22 12.13 -36.69 -9.55
C ARG A 22 10.68 -36.58 -9.98
N GLY A 23 10.41 -37.00 -11.22
CA GLY A 23 9.09 -37.01 -11.83
C GLY A 23 8.23 -38.20 -11.42
N GLY A 24 6.94 -38.08 -11.70
CA GLY A 24 5.96 -39.16 -11.69
C GLY A 24 4.80 -38.79 -12.60
N ARG A 25 4.61 -39.58 -13.67
CA ARG A 25 3.48 -39.53 -14.61
C ARG A 25 2.36 -40.46 -14.17
N GLY A 26 1.15 -40.14 -14.64
CA GLY A 26 0.02 -41.07 -14.87
C GLY A 26 -1.27 -40.58 -14.21
N THR A 27 -2.48 -40.73 -14.76
CA THR A 27 -3.01 -41.19 -16.05
C THR A 27 -4.51 -40.79 -16.05
N ALA A 28 -5.10 -40.74 -17.24
CA ALA A 28 -6.45 -40.29 -17.57
C ALA A 28 -7.63 -41.17 -17.10
N GLY A 29 -8.84 -40.58 -17.17
CA GLY A 29 -10.14 -41.25 -17.42
C GLY A 29 -11.27 -40.80 -16.48
N ASN A 30 -12.57 -40.80 -16.80
CA ASN A 30 -13.38 -40.56 -18.00
C ASN A 30 -14.86 -40.41 -17.48
N GLU A 31 -15.73 -39.66 -18.19
CA GLU A 31 -17.23 -39.74 -18.19
C GLU A 31 -18.04 -39.50 -16.88
N SER A 32 -19.35 -39.15 -16.83
CA SER A 32 -20.34 -38.51 -17.72
C SER A 32 -21.65 -38.22 -16.92
N ARG A 33 -22.40 -37.18 -17.34
CA ARG A 33 -23.88 -36.92 -17.29
C ARG A 33 -24.80 -37.39 -16.13
N ALA A 34 -25.66 -36.45 -15.65
CA ALA A 34 -27.14 -36.38 -15.83
C ALA A 34 -27.81 -35.43 -14.79
N ARG A 35 -28.54 -34.36 -15.18
CA ARG A 35 -30.03 -34.19 -15.20
C ARG A 35 -30.75 -34.64 -13.90
N SER A 36 -31.74 -33.98 -13.30
CA SER A 36 -32.64 -32.87 -13.62
C SER A 36 -33.66 -32.69 -12.47
N ARG A 37 -34.30 -31.50 -12.35
CA ARG A 37 -35.75 -31.24 -12.17
C ARG A 37 -36.13 -30.16 -11.13
N ARG A 38 -36.87 -29.21 -11.70
CA ARG A 38 -37.77 -28.18 -11.17
C ARG A 38 -38.74 -28.68 -10.10
N ARG A 39 -39.20 -27.76 -9.23
CA ARG A 39 -40.63 -27.37 -9.16
C ARG A 39 -40.85 -26.09 -8.36
N ALA A 40 -41.88 -25.38 -8.79
CA ALA A 40 -42.36 -24.09 -8.32
C ALA A 40 -43.70 -24.25 -7.60
N ALA A 41 -44.05 -23.29 -6.74
CA ALA A 41 -45.42 -22.83 -6.39
C ALA A 41 -45.29 -21.76 -5.28
N ARG A 42 -46.18 -20.80 -5.03
CA ARG A 42 -47.17 -19.98 -5.75
C ARG A 42 -48.01 -19.31 -4.63
N ARG A 43 -48.38 -18.02 -4.82
CA ARG A 43 -49.62 -17.33 -4.33
C ARG A 43 -49.73 -17.03 -2.82
N ARG A 44 -50.44 -16.00 -2.30
CA ARG A 44 -51.40 -14.94 -2.75
C ARG A 44 -51.51 -13.91 -1.59
N VAL A 45 -51.56 -12.58 -1.83
CA VAL A 45 -52.71 -11.61 -1.87
C VAL A 45 -53.44 -11.29 -0.54
N GLY A 46 -53.61 -9.98 -0.27
CA GLY A 46 -54.64 -9.33 0.61
C GLY A 46 -54.02 -8.33 1.59
N ALA A 47 -54.07 -6.98 1.45
CA ALA A 47 -55.15 -5.98 1.37
C ALA A 47 -55.64 -5.44 2.75
N HIS A 48 -55.66 -4.09 2.84
CA HIS A 48 -56.35 -3.15 3.74
C HIS A 48 -55.71 -2.61 5.06
N ALA A 49 -55.63 -1.27 5.07
CA ALA A 49 -55.46 -0.30 6.18
C ALA A 49 -56.83 -0.06 6.92
N PRO A 50 -57.07 0.94 7.82
CA PRO A 50 -56.33 2.18 8.15
C PRO A 50 -56.30 2.62 9.64
N GLY A 51 -55.69 3.78 9.95
CA GLY A 51 -55.88 4.49 11.23
C GLY A 51 -55.02 5.75 11.40
N ARG A 52 -55.67 6.92 11.54
CA ARG A 52 -55.14 8.30 11.57
C ARG A 52 -54.69 8.78 12.97
N ALA A 53 -53.79 9.77 12.99
CA ALA A 53 -53.79 11.04 13.77
C ALA A 53 -52.34 11.59 13.80
N GLY A 54 -51.96 12.86 13.65
CA GLY A 54 -52.64 14.13 13.85
C GLY A 54 -51.67 15.06 14.61
N THR A 55 -50.89 15.86 13.88
CA THR A 55 -50.51 17.29 14.07
C THR A 55 -50.62 17.93 15.48
N ILE A 56 -49.70 18.73 16.03
CA ILE A 56 -49.22 20.07 15.60
C ILE A 56 -48.11 20.58 16.57
N ARG A 57 -47.25 21.48 16.07
CA ARG A 57 -46.20 22.27 16.75
C ARG A 57 -46.73 23.43 17.61
N SER A 58 -45.93 23.92 18.56
CA SER A 58 -45.86 25.36 18.89
C SER A 58 -44.56 25.76 19.60
N HIS A 59 -44.10 26.98 19.27
CA HIS A 59 -42.91 27.69 19.75
C HIS A 59 -43.15 28.40 21.10
N ALA A 60 -42.08 28.71 21.87
CA ALA A 60 -41.64 30.09 22.22
C ALA A 60 -40.66 30.18 23.42
N LEU A 61 -39.55 30.90 23.19
CA LEU A 61 -38.84 31.95 23.97
C LEU A 61 -38.55 31.83 25.50
N GLY A 62 -37.30 32.20 25.87
CA GLY A 62 -36.68 32.11 27.21
C GLY A 62 -37.09 33.16 28.26
N PRO A 63 -36.37 33.26 29.40
CA PRO A 63 -35.20 34.18 29.53
C PRO A 63 -34.04 33.69 30.46
N ARG A 64 -32.90 34.41 30.45
CA ARG A 64 -31.75 34.36 31.43
C ARG A 64 -31.94 35.45 32.53
N PRO A 65 -31.04 35.72 33.53
CA PRO A 65 -29.73 35.15 33.93
C PRO A 65 -29.50 34.95 35.46
N GLY A 66 -28.32 34.46 35.90
CA GLY A 66 -27.79 34.80 37.24
C GLY A 66 -26.77 33.85 37.91
N ALA A 67 -25.61 34.45 38.27
CA ALA A 67 -24.74 34.15 39.42
C ALA A 67 -23.54 33.17 39.32
N LEU A 68 -22.46 33.61 39.98
CA LEU A 68 -21.04 33.27 39.90
C LEU A 68 -20.57 32.33 41.04
N SER A 69 -19.55 31.48 40.81
CA SER A 69 -18.34 31.34 41.66
C SER A 69 -17.36 30.26 41.16
N PRO A 70 -16.05 30.32 41.54
CA PRO A 70 -14.96 29.92 40.65
C PRO A 70 -14.32 28.55 40.95
N PHE A 71 -13.87 27.88 39.87
CA PHE A 71 -13.01 26.70 39.91
C PHE A 71 -11.54 27.08 40.15
N ARG A 72 -10.91 26.43 41.15
CA ARG A 72 -9.45 26.46 41.37
C ARG A 72 -8.75 25.62 40.29
N PHE A 73 -7.94 26.26 39.44
CA PHE A 73 -6.97 25.57 38.57
C PHE A 73 -5.66 25.35 39.31
N ARG A 74 -5.28 24.09 39.56
CA ARG A 74 -3.90 23.70 39.89
C ARG A 74 -3.07 23.73 38.60
N ARG A 75 -2.05 24.59 38.53
CA ARG A 75 -1.00 24.54 37.51
C ARG A 75 -0.15 23.29 37.74
N LEU A 76 -0.19 22.33 36.81
CA LEU A 76 0.86 21.35 36.62
C LEU A 76 1.82 21.90 35.56
N SER A 77 3.05 22.16 35.99
CA SER A 77 4.17 22.54 35.14
C SER A 77 4.60 21.33 34.32
N SER A 78 4.18 21.24 33.06
CA SER A 78 4.75 20.29 32.11
C SER A 78 6.17 20.73 31.73
N ARG A 79 7.17 20.02 32.27
CA ARG A 79 8.53 20.02 31.72
C ARG A 79 8.46 19.51 30.30
N CYS A 80 8.70 20.39 29.34
CA CYS A 80 8.89 20.03 27.94
C CYS A 80 10.24 19.29 27.84
N MET A 81 10.20 17.97 27.65
CA MET A 81 11.37 17.21 27.23
C MET A 81 11.54 17.44 25.73
N CYS A 82 12.53 18.23 25.37
CA CYS A 82 13.04 18.36 24.01
C CYS A 82 13.66 17.02 23.57
N GLY A 83 12.82 16.14 23.04
CA GLY A 83 13.30 15.01 22.23
C GLY A 83 13.84 15.54 20.91
N ASN A 84 15.06 15.11 20.55
CA ASN A 84 15.70 15.41 19.28
C ASN A 84 14.80 14.95 18.11
N ASN A 85 13.99 15.86 17.56
CA ASN A 85 13.39 15.71 16.25
C ASN A 85 14.50 15.91 15.21
N MET A 86 15.26 14.84 14.93
CA MET A 86 15.96 14.75 13.66
C MET A 86 14.89 14.79 12.57
N SER A 87 14.67 15.96 11.97
CA SER A 87 13.70 16.13 10.89
C SER A 87 13.98 15.07 9.83
N ALA A 88 13.00 14.22 9.55
CA ALA A 88 13.11 13.27 8.45
C ALA A 88 13.49 14.03 7.17
N PRO A 89 14.40 13.49 6.35
CA PRO A 89 14.83 14.16 5.13
C PRO A 89 13.62 14.38 4.20
N LEU A 90 13.55 15.58 3.62
CA LEU A 90 12.46 15.94 2.72
C LEU A 90 12.45 15.02 1.48
N PRO A 91 11.27 14.63 0.95
CA PRO A 91 11.19 13.79 -0.24
C PRO A 91 11.95 14.35 -1.44
N ALA A 92 12.51 13.46 -2.26
CA ALA A 92 12.94 13.82 -3.61
C ALA A 92 11.68 14.07 -4.48
N ILE A 93 11.59 15.25 -5.09
CA ILE A 93 10.38 15.67 -5.83
C ILE A 93 10.75 15.98 -7.28
N VAL A 94 10.02 15.38 -8.22
CA VAL A 94 9.97 15.84 -9.62
C VAL A 94 8.75 16.74 -9.77
N PRO A 95 8.92 18.06 -9.90
CA PRO A 95 7.80 18.98 -10.04
C PRO A 95 7.10 18.78 -11.39
N ALA A 96 5.78 18.98 -11.38
CA ALA A 96 5.03 19.11 -12.62
C ALA A 96 5.47 20.38 -13.37
N ALA A 97 5.53 20.32 -14.70
CA ALA A 97 5.87 21.49 -15.53
C ALA A 97 4.76 22.56 -15.54
N ARG A 98 3.53 22.17 -15.23
CA ARG A 98 2.35 23.04 -15.03
C ARG A 98 1.80 22.83 -13.63
N LYS A 99 0.75 23.56 -13.25
CA LYS A 99 0.02 23.31 -12.00
C LYS A 99 -0.35 21.83 -11.91
N ALA A 100 0.14 21.13 -10.88
CA ALA A 100 -0.10 19.71 -10.69
C ALA A 100 -1.60 19.45 -10.46
N THR A 101 -2.16 18.49 -11.19
CA THR A 101 -3.56 18.03 -11.04
C THR A 101 -3.65 16.55 -10.69
N ALA A 102 -2.49 15.90 -10.52
CA ALA A 102 -2.31 14.52 -10.11
C ALA A 102 -0.94 14.35 -9.47
N ALA A 103 -0.78 13.31 -8.67
CA ALA A 103 0.49 12.97 -8.05
C ALA A 103 0.78 11.47 -8.14
N VAL A 104 2.07 11.14 -8.16
CA VAL A 104 2.59 9.79 -7.92
C VAL A 104 3.43 9.86 -6.67
N ILE A 105 3.10 9.06 -5.66
CA ILE A 105 3.94 8.85 -4.48
C ILE A 105 4.62 7.50 -4.64
N PHE A 106 5.95 7.49 -4.78
CA PHE A 106 6.71 6.28 -5.07
C PHE A 106 7.74 5.94 -3.99
N LEU A 107 7.60 4.76 -3.40
CA LEU A 107 8.43 4.27 -2.30
C LEU A 107 9.57 3.40 -2.81
N HIS A 108 10.80 3.76 -2.45
CA HIS A 108 12.00 3.00 -2.82
C HIS A 108 12.11 1.66 -2.04
N GLY A 109 13.02 0.79 -2.48
CA GLY A 109 13.32 -0.48 -1.80
C GLY A 109 14.26 -0.32 -0.60
N LEU A 110 14.50 -1.41 0.13
CA LEU A 110 15.41 -1.44 1.28
C LEU A 110 16.80 -0.90 0.92
N GLY A 111 17.36 -0.04 1.77
CA GLY A 111 18.72 0.49 1.66
C GLY A 111 18.91 1.61 0.63
N ASP A 112 17.90 1.91 -0.18
CA ASP A 112 17.93 2.95 -1.21
C ASP A 112 17.47 4.33 -0.67
N THR A 113 17.40 5.32 -1.55
CA THR A 113 16.79 6.64 -1.29
C THR A 113 15.80 6.98 -2.40
N GLY A 114 14.95 8.00 -2.19
CA GLY A 114 14.05 8.49 -3.22
C GLY A 114 14.71 9.10 -4.47
N HIS A 115 16.03 9.39 -4.46
CA HIS A 115 16.69 10.11 -5.56
C HIS A 115 16.73 9.30 -6.87
N GLY A 116 17.14 8.03 -6.82
CA GLY A 116 17.25 7.20 -8.03
C GLY A 116 15.91 7.02 -8.74
N TRP A 117 14.84 6.83 -7.96
CA TRP A 117 13.48 6.75 -8.50
C TRP A 117 12.97 8.09 -9.02
N ALA A 118 13.30 9.21 -8.36
CA ALA A 118 12.97 10.54 -8.87
C ALA A 118 13.61 10.81 -10.23
N GLU A 119 14.88 10.42 -10.44
CA GLU A 119 15.55 10.52 -11.74
C GLU A 119 14.88 9.63 -12.80
N ALA A 120 14.54 8.39 -12.47
CA ALA A 120 13.81 7.50 -13.36
C ALA A 120 12.45 8.09 -13.78
N PHE A 121 11.68 8.65 -12.84
CA PHE A 121 10.41 9.31 -13.13
C PHE A 121 10.57 10.60 -13.94
N ALA A 122 11.68 11.33 -13.76
CA ALA A 122 11.96 12.52 -14.58
C ALA A 122 12.05 12.17 -16.07
N GLY A 123 12.54 10.97 -16.41
CA GLY A 123 12.61 10.46 -17.79
C GLY A 123 11.25 10.16 -18.44
N ILE A 124 10.20 9.88 -17.63
CA ILE A 124 8.85 9.54 -18.10
C ILE A 124 7.78 10.54 -17.63
N ARG A 125 8.20 11.72 -17.19
CA ARG A 125 7.31 12.68 -16.51
C ARG A 125 6.20 13.21 -17.40
N SER A 126 5.02 13.36 -16.83
CA SER A 126 3.90 14.10 -17.45
C SER A 126 3.88 15.55 -16.97
N SER A 127 3.44 16.48 -17.83
CA SER A 127 3.46 17.92 -17.54
C SER A 127 2.56 18.35 -16.38
N HIS A 128 1.60 17.53 -15.97
CA HIS A 128 0.58 17.84 -14.95
C HIS A 128 0.65 16.93 -13.72
N ILE A 129 1.66 16.06 -13.64
CA ILE A 129 1.85 15.09 -12.55
C ILE A 129 3.07 15.50 -11.74
N LYS A 130 2.90 15.57 -10.42
CA LYS A 130 4.01 15.70 -9.45
C LYS A 130 4.44 14.31 -9.01
N TYR A 131 5.74 14.02 -8.99
CA TYR A 131 6.26 12.74 -8.49
C TYR A 131 6.98 12.99 -7.17
N ILE A 132 6.65 12.20 -6.15
CA ILE A 132 7.11 12.35 -4.78
C ILE A 132 7.75 11.04 -4.35
N CYS A 133 9.06 11.05 -4.17
CA CYS A 133 9.84 9.89 -3.75
C CYS A 133 10.36 10.15 -2.33
N PRO A 134 9.57 9.83 -1.28
CA PRO A 134 9.99 10.05 0.10
C PRO A 134 11.18 9.15 0.47
N HIS A 135 11.92 9.56 1.49
CA HIS A 135 13.01 8.78 2.07
C HIS A 135 12.50 7.99 3.26
N ALA A 136 12.79 6.69 3.30
CA ALA A 136 12.55 5.87 4.47
C ALA A 136 13.42 6.35 5.65
N PRO A 137 12.93 6.24 6.90
CA PRO A 137 13.77 6.45 8.07
C PRO A 137 14.90 5.42 8.12
N VAL A 138 16.02 5.79 8.76
CA VAL A 138 17.10 4.85 9.05
C VAL A 138 16.73 4.05 10.30
N MET A 139 16.68 2.73 10.17
CA MET A 139 16.38 1.81 11.27
C MET A 139 17.21 0.52 11.17
N PRO A 140 17.41 -0.21 12.29
CA PRO A 140 17.99 -1.56 12.25
C PRO A 140 17.11 -2.51 11.44
N VAL A 141 17.73 -3.39 10.65
CA VAL A 141 17.02 -4.41 9.85
C VAL A 141 17.48 -5.81 10.23
N THR A 142 16.57 -6.63 10.71
CA THR A 142 16.84 -7.98 11.24
C THR A 142 17.51 -8.88 10.19
N LEU A 143 17.01 -8.88 8.95
CA LEU A 143 17.56 -9.63 7.81
C LEU A 143 19.05 -9.31 7.58
N ASN A 144 19.45 -8.08 7.86
CA ASN A 144 20.81 -7.57 7.65
C ASN A 144 21.59 -7.46 8.96
N MET A 145 21.43 -8.43 9.87
CA MET A 145 22.15 -8.50 11.14
C MET A 145 22.00 -7.22 11.99
N ASN A 146 20.81 -6.60 11.97
CA ASN A 146 20.49 -5.35 12.65
C ASN A 146 21.32 -4.13 12.21
N MET A 147 21.95 -4.18 11.03
CA MET A 147 22.60 -3.00 10.46
C MET A 147 21.56 -1.89 10.20
N ALA A 148 21.91 -0.66 10.58
CA ALA A 148 21.05 0.50 10.38
C ALA A 148 21.10 0.97 8.92
N MET A 149 19.95 1.01 8.26
CA MET A 149 19.83 1.49 6.87
C MET A 149 18.41 2.03 6.60
N PRO A 150 18.20 2.78 5.51
CA PRO A 150 16.86 3.22 5.12
C PRO A 150 15.90 2.03 4.94
N SER A 151 14.83 1.97 5.73
CA SER A 151 13.83 0.90 5.67
C SER A 151 12.46 1.41 6.11
N TRP A 152 11.40 0.96 5.45
CA TRP A 152 10.04 1.39 5.78
C TRP A 152 9.47 0.68 7.02
N PHE A 153 9.86 -0.57 7.21
CA PHE A 153 9.52 -1.45 8.33
C PHE A 153 10.61 -2.51 8.46
N ASP A 154 10.64 -3.31 9.53
CA ASP A 154 11.67 -4.34 9.65
C ASP A 154 11.44 -5.52 8.67
N ILE A 155 12.52 -6.06 8.12
CA ILE A 155 12.48 -7.29 7.31
C ILE A 155 13.15 -8.39 8.12
N ILE A 156 12.39 -9.43 8.44
CA ILE A 156 12.87 -10.57 9.24
C ILE A 156 13.38 -11.69 8.32
N GLY A 157 12.71 -11.92 7.19
CA GLY A 157 13.05 -12.96 6.23
C GLY A 157 12.42 -12.73 4.86
N LEU A 158 12.90 -13.46 3.85
CA LEU A 158 12.44 -13.40 2.45
C LEU A 158 11.84 -14.72 1.97
N SER A 159 11.26 -15.52 2.88
CA SER A 159 10.49 -16.72 2.52
C SER A 159 8.98 -16.45 2.65
N PRO A 160 8.09 -17.21 1.96
CA PRO A 160 6.65 -17.06 2.11
C PRO A 160 6.16 -17.26 3.55
N ASP A 161 6.89 -18.02 4.35
CA ASP A 161 6.52 -18.37 5.73
C ASP A 161 7.29 -17.55 6.77
N SER A 162 8.10 -16.57 6.31
CA SER A 162 8.78 -15.65 7.20
C SER A 162 7.78 -14.82 7.99
N GLN A 163 8.08 -14.57 9.26
CA GLN A 163 7.35 -13.58 10.04
C GLN A 163 7.56 -12.19 9.42
N GLU A 164 6.54 -11.34 9.54
CA GLU A 164 6.58 -9.95 9.06
C GLU A 164 6.38 -9.00 10.25
N ASP A 165 6.99 -7.82 10.17
CA ASP A 165 6.86 -6.74 11.15
C ASP A 165 5.48 -6.05 11.04
N GLU A 166 4.44 -6.73 11.51
CA GLU A 166 3.08 -6.21 11.44
C GLU A 166 2.92 -4.81 12.06
N PRO A 167 3.47 -4.51 13.26
CA PRO A 167 3.41 -3.16 13.82
C PRO A 167 4.10 -2.12 12.94
N GLY A 168 5.30 -2.39 12.42
CA GLY A 168 6.03 -1.46 11.56
C GLY A 168 5.35 -1.24 10.21
N ILE A 169 4.83 -2.30 9.58
CA ILE A 169 4.06 -2.21 8.34
C ILE A 169 2.84 -1.29 8.52
N LYS A 170 2.09 -1.49 9.61
CA LYS A 170 0.92 -0.65 9.94
C LYS A 170 1.33 0.80 10.20
N GLN A 171 2.39 1.04 10.96
CA GLN A 171 2.88 2.38 11.24
C GLN A 171 3.34 3.09 9.96
N ALA A 172 4.07 2.39 9.09
CA ALA A 172 4.53 2.92 7.81
C ALA A 172 3.35 3.24 6.87
N ALA A 173 2.29 2.42 6.91
CA ALA A 173 1.08 2.66 6.13
C ALA A 173 0.35 3.93 6.60
N GLU A 174 0.26 4.17 7.92
CA GLU A 174 -0.29 5.42 8.45
C GLU A 174 0.56 6.63 8.04
N ASN A 175 1.88 6.51 8.01
CA ASN A 175 2.76 7.57 7.52
C ASN A 175 2.53 7.89 6.04
N LEU A 176 2.34 6.86 5.19
CA LEU A 176 1.99 7.05 3.78
C LEU A 176 0.59 7.67 3.63
N LYS A 177 -0.40 7.25 4.43
CA LYS A 177 -1.74 7.88 4.46
C LYS A 177 -1.65 9.36 4.82
N ALA A 178 -0.82 9.72 5.78
CA ALA A 178 -0.59 11.12 6.14
C ALA A 178 0.06 11.92 5.00
N LEU A 179 0.98 11.33 4.23
CA LEU A 179 1.56 11.97 3.04
C LEU A 179 0.51 12.15 1.92
N ILE A 180 -0.37 11.17 1.71
CA ILE A 180 -1.51 11.30 0.79
C ILE A 180 -2.42 12.46 1.25
N ASP A 181 -2.75 12.53 2.54
CA ASP A 181 -3.57 13.61 3.10
C ASP A 181 -2.95 15.00 2.90
N GLN A 182 -1.62 15.11 2.96
CA GLN A 182 -0.92 16.37 2.68
C GLN A 182 -1.14 16.81 1.23
N GLU A 183 -1.03 15.90 0.26
CA GLU A 183 -1.28 16.23 -1.14
C GLU A 183 -2.75 16.56 -1.41
N VAL A 184 -3.68 15.89 -0.72
CA VAL A 184 -5.11 16.24 -0.73
C VAL A 184 -5.34 17.66 -0.21
N LYS A 185 -4.75 18.01 0.94
CA LYS A 185 -4.83 19.38 1.50
C LYS A 185 -4.19 20.42 0.58
N ASN A 186 -3.16 20.04 -0.17
CA ASN A 186 -2.52 20.89 -1.18
C ASN A 186 -3.30 20.99 -2.50
N GLY A 187 -4.47 20.35 -2.59
CA GLY A 187 -5.43 20.52 -3.68
C GLY A 187 -5.42 19.41 -4.75
N ILE A 188 -4.68 18.32 -4.54
CA ILE A 188 -4.72 17.15 -5.44
C ILE A 188 -5.65 16.09 -4.83
N PRO A 189 -6.86 15.87 -5.36
CA PRO A 189 -7.78 14.90 -4.77
C PRO A 189 -7.19 13.49 -4.81
N SER A 190 -7.49 12.65 -3.82
CA SER A 190 -6.88 11.32 -3.66
C SER A 190 -7.13 10.39 -4.85
N ASN A 191 -8.27 10.53 -5.54
CA ASN A 191 -8.57 9.79 -6.77
C ASN A 191 -7.74 10.21 -8.00
N ARG A 192 -6.82 11.17 -7.83
CA ARG A 192 -5.79 11.60 -8.78
C ARG A 192 -4.38 11.30 -8.27
N ILE A 193 -4.27 10.50 -7.21
CA ILE A 193 -3.00 10.06 -6.61
C ILE A 193 -2.81 8.57 -6.88
N ILE A 194 -1.69 8.24 -7.51
CA ILE A 194 -1.17 6.87 -7.58
C ILE A 194 -0.15 6.70 -6.45
N VAL A 195 -0.25 5.58 -5.73
CA VAL A 195 0.84 5.14 -4.85
C VAL A 195 1.59 4.01 -5.54
N GLY A 196 2.88 3.90 -5.33
CA GLY A 196 3.66 2.84 -5.92
C GLY A 196 4.97 2.64 -5.24
N GLY A 197 5.68 1.59 -5.61
CA GLY A 197 7.01 1.38 -5.07
C GLY A 197 7.69 0.15 -5.63
N PHE A 198 8.95 0.03 -5.24
CA PHE A 198 9.81 -1.09 -5.59
C PHE A 198 10.12 -1.94 -4.35
N SER A 199 10.09 -3.27 -4.51
CA SER A 199 10.43 -4.22 -3.44
C SER A 199 9.64 -3.92 -2.16
N GLN A 200 10.30 -3.67 -1.03
CA GLN A 200 9.65 -3.28 0.23
C GLN A 200 8.69 -2.07 0.09
N GLY A 201 9.05 -1.06 -0.71
CA GLY A 201 8.18 0.09 -0.96
C GLY A 201 6.93 -0.25 -1.78
N GLY A 202 7.05 -1.20 -2.70
CA GLY A 202 5.91 -1.75 -3.45
C GLY A 202 4.96 -2.52 -2.54
N ALA A 203 5.52 -3.32 -1.62
CA ALA A 203 4.76 -4.03 -0.60
C ALA A 203 3.97 -3.07 0.30
N LEU A 204 4.62 -2.00 0.78
CA LEU A 204 3.95 -0.96 1.58
C LEU A 204 2.84 -0.25 0.79
N SER A 205 3.07 0.03 -0.49
CA SER A 205 2.10 0.70 -1.36
C SER A 205 0.82 -0.14 -1.55
N LEU A 206 0.98 -1.44 -1.81
CA LEU A 206 -0.14 -2.38 -1.89
C LEU A 206 -0.93 -2.41 -0.59
N TYR A 207 -0.25 -2.65 0.54
CA TYR A 207 -0.90 -2.71 1.85
C TYR A 207 -1.67 -1.42 2.18
N THR A 208 -1.05 -0.27 1.94
CA THR A 208 -1.66 1.02 2.22
C THR A 208 -2.89 1.27 1.36
N ALA A 209 -2.80 1.00 0.05
CA ALA A 209 -3.92 1.19 -0.87
C ALA A 209 -5.12 0.29 -0.55
N LEU A 210 -4.87 -0.96 -0.13
CA LEU A 210 -5.91 -1.93 0.20
C LEU A 210 -6.56 -1.70 1.58
N THR A 211 -5.90 -0.95 2.48
CA THR A 211 -6.40 -0.70 3.85
C THR A 211 -6.86 0.73 4.10
N THR A 212 -6.49 1.69 3.25
CA THR A 212 -6.94 3.08 3.37
C THR A 212 -8.41 3.26 2.98
N GLN A 213 -9.07 4.24 3.60
CA GLN A 213 -10.42 4.69 3.24
C GLN A 213 -10.39 5.89 2.26
N GLN A 214 -9.20 6.28 1.80
CA GLN A 214 -9.04 7.27 0.74
C GLN A 214 -9.09 6.57 -0.62
N LYS A 215 -10.01 7.00 -1.50
CA LYS A 215 -10.07 6.47 -2.86
C LYS A 215 -8.83 6.90 -3.64
N LEU A 216 -8.01 5.96 -4.09
CA LEU A 216 -6.81 6.22 -4.88
C LEU A 216 -7.06 6.00 -6.38
N ALA A 217 -6.22 6.59 -7.22
CA ALA A 217 -6.29 6.41 -8.67
C ALA A 217 -5.80 5.03 -9.10
N GLY A 218 -4.77 4.51 -8.44
CA GLY A 218 -4.16 3.23 -8.78
C GLY A 218 -2.92 2.90 -7.96
N VAL A 219 -2.36 1.72 -8.19
CA VAL A 219 -1.11 1.24 -7.62
C VAL A 219 -0.13 0.79 -8.70
N THR A 220 1.14 1.18 -8.57
CA THR A 220 2.26 0.59 -9.34
C THR A 220 3.19 -0.20 -8.41
N ALA A 221 3.14 -1.52 -8.51
CA ALA A 221 3.82 -2.45 -7.60
C ALA A 221 4.95 -3.18 -8.36
N LEU A 222 6.21 -2.80 -8.11
CA LEU A 222 7.37 -3.31 -8.85
C LEU A 222 8.19 -4.29 -8.00
N SER A 223 8.40 -5.51 -8.50
CA SER A 223 9.23 -6.57 -7.90
C SER A 223 9.01 -6.75 -6.39
N CYS A 224 7.75 -6.87 -5.99
CA CYS A 224 7.35 -6.86 -4.57
C CYS A 224 6.36 -7.98 -4.23
N TRP A 225 5.86 -7.97 -3.00
CA TRP A 225 4.85 -8.90 -2.48
C TRP A 225 3.72 -8.15 -1.76
N LEU A 226 2.59 -8.81 -1.51
CA LEU A 226 1.56 -8.30 -0.59
C LEU A 226 1.93 -8.70 0.85
N PRO A 227 2.28 -7.75 1.73
CA PRO A 227 2.61 -8.07 3.11
C PRO A 227 1.34 -8.34 3.90
N LEU A 228 1.47 -9.10 4.99
CA LEU A 228 0.39 -9.55 5.86
C LEU A 228 -0.74 -10.22 5.07
N ARG A 229 -0.40 -10.98 4.02
CA ARG A 229 -1.38 -11.57 3.08
C ARG A 229 -2.53 -12.32 3.77
N SER A 230 -2.23 -12.96 4.90
CA SER A 230 -3.19 -13.77 5.67
C SER A 230 -4.17 -12.92 6.49
N SER A 231 -3.86 -11.65 6.78
CA SER A 231 -4.79 -10.74 7.47
C SER A 231 -5.93 -10.28 6.57
N PHE A 232 -5.80 -10.43 5.24
CA PHE A 232 -6.87 -10.16 4.29
C PHE A 232 -7.85 -11.33 4.20
N THR A 233 -8.70 -11.44 5.22
CA THR A 233 -9.71 -12.51 5.40
C THR A 233 -10.99 -12.28 4.59
N GLN A 234 -11.30 -11.03 4.25
CA GLN A 234 -12.46 -10.67 3.43
C GLN A 234 -12.09 -10.63 1.95
N SER A 235 -12.94 -11.23 1.11
CA SER A 235 -12.74 -11.33 -0.34
C SER A 235 -14.09 -11.22 -1.06
N PRO A 236 -14.35 -10.15 -1.85
CA PRO A 236 -13.50 -8.98 -2.06
C PRO A 236 -13.36 -8.13 -0.78
N ILE A 237 -12.39 -7.20 -0.77
CA ILE A 237 -12.28 -6.23 0.33
C ILE A 237 -13.55 -5.37 0.38
N SER A 238 -13.99 -5.02 1.59
CA SER A 238 -15.13 -4.11 1.80
C SER A 238 -14.77 -2.62 1.61
N GLY A 239 -13.51 -2.31 1.38
CA GLY A 239 -12.98 -0.95 1.31
C GLY A 239 -13.32 -0.18 0.03
N ILE A 240 -13.10 1.15 0.07
CA ILE A 240 -13.39 2.08 -1.03
C ILE A 240 -12.58 1.81 -2.31
N ASN A 241 -11.45 1.11 -2.18
CA ASN A 241 -10.52 0.80 -3.26
C ASN A 241 -10.76 -0.58 -3.90
N ARG A 242 -11.96 -1.17 -3.76
CA ARG A 242 -12.29 -2.46 -4.41
C ARG A 242 -12.17 -2.45 -5.94
N ASP A 243 -12.25 -1.28 -6.57
CA ASP A 243 -12.20 -1.09 -8.02
C ASP A 243 -10.88 -0.41 -8.45
N ILE A 244 -9.85 -0.40 -7.59
CA ILE A 244 -8.58 0.26 -7.84
C ILE A 244 -7.81 -0.42 -8.99
N SER A 245 -7.20 0.37 -9.87
CA SER A 245 -6.30 -0.15 -10.90
C SER A 245 -4.93 -0.51 -10.33
N ILE A 246 -4.43 -1.70 -10.62
CA ILE A 246 -3.11 -2.17 -10.15
C ILE A 246 -2.29 -2.62 -11.36
N LEU A 247 -1.14 -1.99 -11.55
CA LEU A 247 -0.07 -2.49 -12.41
C LEU A 247 0.98 -3.14 -11.51
N GLN A 248 1.14 -4.45 -11.63
CA GLN A 248 2.21 -5.20 -10.98
C GLN A 248 3.23 -5.64 -12.02
N CYS A 249 4.51 -5.37 -11.76
CA CYS A 249 5.62 -5.71 -12.64
C CYS A 249 6.64 -6.57 -11.90
N HIS A 250 7.24 -7.56 -12.54
CA HIS A 250 8.25 -8.43 -11.90
C HIS A 250 9.30 -8.91 -12.90
N GLY A 251 10.55 -9.06 -12.45
CA GLY A 251 11.59 -9.70 -13.25
C GLY A 251 11.54 -11.23 -13.12
N ASP A 252 11.68 -11.97 -14.22
CA ASP A 252 11.63 -13.43 -14.16
C ASP A 252 12.91 -14.07 -13.58
N CYS A 253 13.99 -13.31 -13.54
CA CYS A 253 15.29 -13.70 -12.99
C CYS A 253 15.59 -13.03 -11.64
N ASP A 254 14.57 -12.53 -10.93
CA ASP A 254 14.73 -11.86 -9.64
C ASP A 254 15.22 -12.84 -8.55
N PRO A 255 16.45 -12.66 -8.02
CA PRO A 255 17.03 -13.58 -7.03
C PRO A 255 16.65 -13.21 -5.59
N LEU A 256 16.06 -12.04 -5.34
CA LEU A 256 15.78 -11.51 -4.00
C LEU A 256 14.30 -11.64 -3.64
N VAL A 257 13.42 -11.24 -4.56
CA VAL A 257 11.98 -11.44 -4.44
C VAL A 257 11.59 -12.38 -5.58
N PRO A 258 11.57 -13.71 -5.36
CA PRO A 258 11.30 -14.68 -6.42
C PRO A 258 10.01 -14.34 -7.16
N LEU A 259 9.99 -14.55 -8.48
CA LEU A 259 8.80 -14.32 -9.32
C LEU A 259 7.53 -14.98 -8.75
N MET A 260 7.68 -16.14 -8.09
CA MET A 260 6.61 -16.83 -7.38
C MET A 260 5.88 -15.92 -6.37
N PHE A 261 6.58 -15.04 -5.67
CA PHE A 261 5.94 -14.13 -4.70
C PHE A 261 5.09 -13.08 -5.41
N GLY A 262 5.58 -12.58 -6.55
CA GLY A 262 4.80 -11.72 -7.43
C GLY A 262 3.54 -12.43 -7.94
N ALA A 263 3.68 -13.68 -8.38
CA ALA A 263 2.56 -14.51 -8.85
C ALA A 263 1.52 -14.78 -7.74
N LEU A 264 1.96 -15.17 -6.55
CA LEU A 264 1.06 -15.36 -5.39
C LEU A 264 0.37 -14.05 -4.99
N THR A 265 1.07 -12.93 -5.12
CA THR A 265 0.52 -11.61 -4.86
C THR A 265 -0.59 -11.27 -5.85
N VAL A 266 -0.36 -11.37 -7.17
CA VAL A 266 -1.41 -11.05 -8.14
C VAL A 266 -2.62 -11.97 -8.01
N GLU A 267 -2.40 -13.27 -7.74
CA GLU A 267 -3.51 -14.21 -7.51
C GLU A 267 -4.33 -13.82 -6.29
N LYS A 268 -3.67 -13.41 -5.19
CA LYS A 268 -4.38 -12.87 -4.01
C LYS A 268 -5.09 -11.56 -4.35
N LEU A 269 -4.47 -10.65 -5.09
CA LEU A 269 -5.08 -9.37 -5.47
C LEU A 269 -6.37 -9.57 -6.29
N LYS A 270 -6.40 -10.54 -7.21
CA LYS A 270 -7.60 -10.91 -7.98
C LYS A 270 -8.77 -11.38 -7.11
N THR A 271 -8.51 -11.86 -5.89
CA THR A 271 -9.60 -12.18 -4.96
C THR A 271 -10.06 -10.96 -4.17
N LEU A 272 -9.18 -9.97 -3.98
CA LEU A 272 -9.39 -8.81 -3.11
C LEU A 272 -10.07 -7.64 -3.83
N VAL A 273 -9.68 -7.35 -5.08
CA VAL A 273 -10.19 -6.23 -5.89
C VAL A 273 -10.69 -6.73 -7.24
N ASP A 274 -11.34 -5.87 -8.02
CA ASP A 274 -11.83 -6.21 -9.37
C ASP A 274 -10.68 -6.71 -10.27
N PRO A 275 -10.70 -8.00 -10.69
CA PRO A 275 -9.67 -8.57 -11.56
C PRO A 275 -9.49 -7.84 -12.89
N ALA A 276 -10.53 -7.20 -13.41
CA ALA A 276 -10.46 -6.47 -14.68
C ALA A 276 -9.51 -5.27 -14.62
N ASN A 277 -9.23 -4.76 -13.41
CA ASN A 277 -8.38 -3.60 -13.19
C ASN A 277 -6.94 -3.98 -12.78
N ILE A 278 -6.61 -5.27 -12.76
CA ILE A 278 -5.27 -5.78 -12.43
C ILE A 278 -4.53 -6.18 -13.71
N THR A 279 -3.31 -5.66 -13.88
CA THR A 279 -2.38 -6.10 -14.91
C THR A 279 -1.08 -6.59 -14.26
N PHE A 280 -0.68 -7.82 -14.56
CA PHE A 280 0.62 -8.37 -14.15
C PHE A 280 1.53 -8.55 -15.36
N LYS A 281 2.70 -7.92 -15.33
CA LYS A 281 3.72 -7.98 -16.39
C LYS A 281 5.01 -8.58 -15.86
N THR A 282 5.52 -9.56 -16.57
CA THR A 282 6.84 -10.14 -16.33
C THR A 282 7.82 -9.67 -17.40
N TYR A 283 9.06 -9.39 -17.00
CA TYR A 283 10.12 -8.93 -17.89
C TYR A 283 11.23 -9.98 -17.95
N GLU A 284 11.47 -10.51 -19.16
CA GLU A 284 12.43 -11.58 -19.41
C GLU A 284 13.87 -11.13 -19.16
N GLY A 285 14.63 -11.93 -18.43
CA GLY A 285 16.03 -11.66 -18.06
C GLY A 285 16.21 -10.58 -16.98
N MET A 286 15.15 -9.87 -16.59
CA MET A 286 15.23 -8.83 -15.57
C MET A 286 15.39 -9.47 -14.19
N MET A 287 16.40 -9.01 -13.43
CA MET A 287 16.63 -9.41 -12.05
C MET A 287 15.86 -8.49 -11.07
N HIS A 288 16.36 -8.31 -9.84
CA HIS A 288 15.81 -7.36 -8.88
C HIS A 288 16.14 -5.90 -9.24
N SER A 289 15.55 -5.41 -10.33
CA SER A 289 15.81 -4.08 -10.92
C SER A 289 14.56 -3.57 -11.66
N SER A 290 14.68 -2.39 -12.27
CA SER A 290 13.82 -1.90 -13.35
C SER A 290 14.49 -2.06 -14.72
N CYS A 291 13.72 -1.84 -15.81
CA CYS A 291 14.18 -1.85 -17.19
C CYS A 291 13.50 -0.75 -18.02
N HIS A 292 14.05 -0.42 -19.19
CA HIS A 292 13.53 0.55 -20.17
C HIS A 292 13.08 -0.14 -21.46
#